data_AF-A0A4P9Z5V9-F1
#
_entry.id   AF-A0A4P9Z5V9-F1
#
_cell.length_a   1.000
_cell.length_b   1.000
_cell.length_c   1.000
_cell.angle_alpha   90.00
_cell.angle_beta   90.00
_cell.angle_gamma   90.00
#
_symmetry.space_group_name_H-M   'P 1'
#
loop_
_entity.id
_entity.type
_entity.pdbx_description
1 polymer ?
#
loop_
_entity_poly.entity_id
_entity_poly.type
_entity_poly.pdbx_seq_one_letter_code
_entity_poly.pdbx_strand_id
1 'polypeptide(L)'
;MALPDSTETPRTLALRKIVEETGPEQMLGWAKPTDEDYALFGKITHIYSACDFILRYMAETMDKQGMFKEPWAGKTQKLTMAQVAEAIQSSPIWTGPNKFALEEIEKYRRMRNLVAHFIVRRFPEDDAYVFMTKSAIDYRRVYGELPDGIDAMLYGVLDAEQLRGLVPVLEGLLKWAAQVLRDLSRPISPTAG
;
A
#
# COMPACT_ATOMS: atom_id res chain seq x y z
N MET A 1 15.21 12.04 -4.57
CA MET A 1 14.36 11.15 -3.75
C MET A 1 13.16 10.73 -4.58
N ALA A 2 13.20 9.53 -5.17
CA ALA A 2 12.16 9.03 -6.07
C ALA A 2 10.96 8.52 -5.26
N LEU A 3 9.76 8.71 -5.80
CA LEU A 3 8.58 7.98 -5.33
C LEU A 3 8.78 6.49 -5.67
N PRO A 4 7.93 5.53 -5.23
CA PRO A 4 7.96 4.19 -5.81
C PRO A 4 8.00 4.31 -7.35
N ASP A 5 8.93 3.60 -8.00
CA ASP A 5 9.37 3.80 -9.40
C ASP A 5 8.24 4.04 -10.42
N SER A 6 7.03 3.55 -10.13
CA SER A 6 5.84 3.67 -10.97
C SER A 6 5.12 5.03 -10.94
N THR A 7 5.63 6.07 -10.27
CA THR A 7 4.89 7.35 -10.08
C THR A 7 5.65 8.61 -10.46
N GLU A 8 6.93 8.52 -10.81
CA GLU A 8 7.72 9.68 -11.22
C GLU A 8 7.42 10.07 -12.68
N THR A 9 6.68 11.15 -12.84
CA THR A 9 6.36 11.79 -14.12
C THR A 9 7.05 13.17 -14.22
N PRO A 10 7.26 13.73 -15.43
CA PRO A 10 7.73 15.10 -15.58
C PRO A 10 6.92 16.12 -14.77
N ARG A 11 5.61 15.88 -14.64
CA ARG A 11 4.71 16.70 -13.81
C ARG A 11 5.05 16.59 -12.32
N THR A 12 5.20 15.37 -11.80
CA THR A 12 5.59 15.20 -10.37
C THR A 12 6.96 15.80 -10.07
N LEU A 13 7.91 15.77 -11.01
CA LEU A 13 9.21 16.43 -10.84
C LEU A 13 9.08 17.95 -10.76
N ALA A 14 8.24 18.56 -11.62
CA ALA A 14 7.95 19.99 -11.56
C ALA A 14 7.31 20.40 -10.23
N LEU A 15 6.35 19.61 -9.74
CA LEU A 15 5.68 19.86 -8.46
C LEU A 15 6.64 19.73 -7.25
N ARG A 16 7.60 18.79 -7.29
CA ARG A 16 8.64 18.69 -6.24
C ARG A 16 9.50 19.94 -6.18
N LYS A 17 9.87 20.51 -7.34
CA LYS A 17 10.64 21.74 -7.38
C LYS A 17 9.92 22.89 -6.66
N ILE A 18 8.60 22.99 -6.83
CA ILE A 18 7.77 23.97 -6.10
C ILE A 18 7.85 23.74 -4.59
N VAL A 19 7.75 22.48 -4.14
CA VAL A 19 7.85 22.11 -2.72
C VAL A 19 9.21 22.51 -2.13
N GLU A 20 10.29 22.23 -2.86
CA GLU A 20 11.67 22.56 -2.45
C GLU A 20 11.92 24.07 -2.36
N GLU A 21 11.31 24.85 -3.25
CA GLU A 21 11.43 26.33 -3.28
C GLU A 21 10.54 27.03 -2.25
N THR A 22 9.43 26.40 -1.82
CA THR A 22 8.44 27.02 -0.90
C THR A 22 8.83 26.90 0.58
N GLY A 23 9.39 25.75 0.99
CA GLY A 23 9.68 25.47 2.40
C GLY A 23 8.47 25.07 3.25
N PRO A 24 8.68 24.34 4.36
CA PRO A 24 7.63 23.66 5.14
C PRO A 24 6.63 24.62 5.79
N GLU A 25 7.07 25.76 6.31
CA GLU A 25 6.21 26.70 7.03
C GLU A 25 5.13 27.29 6.13
N GLN A 26 5.51 27.68 4.90
CA GLN A 26 4.57 28.22 3.93
C GLN A 26 3.63 27.13 3.40
N MET A 27 4.12 25.90 3.20
CA MET A 27 3.28 24.77 2.79
C MET A 27 2.20 24.40 3.82
N LEU A 28 2.48 24.53 5.12
CA LEU A 28 1.46 24.27 6.14
C LEU A 28 0.25 25.19 6.04
N GLY A 29 0.42 26.38 5.44
CA GLY A 29 -0.62 27.35 5.14
C GLY A 29 -1.37 27.10 3.82
N TRP A 30 -0.95 26.14 3.00
CA TRP A 30 -1.68 25.76 1.79
C TRP A 30 -3.07 25.20 2.12
N ALA A 31 -3.91 25.09 1.07
CA ALA A 31 -5.25 24.57 1.19
C ALA A 31 -5.24 23.15 1.79
N LYS A 32 -6.21 22.89 2.66
CA LYS A 32 -6.49 21.54 3.17
C LYS A 32 -7.13 20.70 2.04
N PRO A 33 -7.07 19.36 2.14
CA PRO A 33 -7.93 18.50 1.32
C PRO A 33 -9.40 18.88 1.48
N THR A 34 -10.16 18.68 0.41
CA THR A 34 -11.62 18.78 0.42
C THR A 34 -12.24 17.55 1.06
N ASP A 35 -13.54 17.58 1.35
CA ASP A 35 -14.28 16.41 1.86
C ASP A 35 -14.24 15.24 0.86
N GLU A 36 -14.24 15.53 -0.44
CA GLU A 36 -14.09 14.51 -1.49
C GLU A 36 -12.71 13.83 -1.46
N ASP A 37 -11.66 14.60 -1.19
CA ASP A 37 -10.30 14.06 -1.05
C ASP A 37 -10.19 13.19 0.20
N TYR A 38 -10.75 13.65 1.33
CA TYR A 38 -10.80 12.85 2.55
C TYR A 38 -11.58 11.55 2.33
N ALA A 39 -12.70 11.60 1.61
CA ALA A 39 -13.46 10.41 1.24
C ALA A 39 -12.62 9.46 0.37
N LEU A 40 -11.86 9.98 -0.60
CA LEU A 40 -10.94 9.20 -1.43
C LEU A 40 -9.85 8.51 -0.59
N PHE A 41 -9.17 9.25 0.30
CA PHE A 41 -8.13 8.70 1.17
C PHE A 41 -8.69 7.64 2.11
N GLY A 42 -9.87 7.90 2.69
CA GLY A 42 -10.61 6.96 3.53
C GLY A 42 -10.98 5.69 2.78
N LYS A 43 -11.47 5.81 1.53
CA LYS A 43 -11.80 4.68 0.67
C LYS A 43 -10.58 3.80 0.38
N ILE A 44 -9.45 4.41 0.01
CA ILE A 44 -8.19 3.68 -0.23
C ILE A 44 -7.74 2.94 1.02
N THR A 45 -7.74 3.62 2.17
CA THR A 45 -7.33 3.04 3.45
C THR A 45 -8.24 1.88 3.85
N HIS A 46 -9.55 2.03 3.64
CA HIS A 46 -10.52 0.98 3.96
C HIS A 46 -10.39 -0.25 3.07
N ILE A 47 -10.28 -0.07 1.74
CA ILE A 47 -10.05 -1.18 0.80
C ILE A 47 -8.78 -1.96 1.20
N TYR A 48 -7.72 -1.24 1.53
CA TYR A 48 -6.47 -1.87 1.97
C TYR A 48 -6.59 -2.63 3.28
N SER A 49 -7.34 -2.10 4.24
CA SER A 49 -7.60 -2.79 5.50
C SER A 49 -8.38 -4.08 5.26
N ALA A 50 -9.31 -4.08 4.31
CA ALA A 50 -10.00 -5.29 3.88
C ALA A 50 -9.05 -6.29 3.18
N CYS A 51 -8.15 -5.82 2.32
CA CYS A 51 -7.10 -6.68 1.73
C CYS A 51 -6.22 -7.33 2.82
N ASP A 52 -5.75 -6.56 3.81
CA ASP A 52 -4.93 -7.06 4.91
C ASP A 52 -5.68 -8.11 5.74
N PHE A 53 -6.97 -7.88 6.00
CA PHE A 53 -7.83 -8.86 6.67
C PHE A 53 -7.95 -10.16 5.87
N ILE A 54 -8.21 -10.08 4.56
CA ILE A 54 -8.35 -11.27 3.72
C ILE A 54 -7.01 -12.01 3.58
N LEU A 55 -5.88 -11.30 3.42
CA LEU A 55 -4.56 -11.93 3.40
C LEU A 55 -4.26 -12.68 4.70
N ARG A 56 -4.59 -12.08 5.85
CA ARG A 56 -4.47 -12.78 7.13
C ARG A 56 -5.25 -14.08 7.14
N TYR A 57 -6.51 -14.03 6.70
CA TYR A 57 -7.37 -15.20 6.65
C TYR A 57 -6.84 -16.24 5.65
N MET A 58 -6.36 -15.83 4.48
CA MET A 58 -5.72 -16.72 3.52
C MET A 58 -4.53 -17.45 4.15
N ALA A 59 -3.64 -16.74 4.83
CA ALA A 59 -2.51 -17.36 5.50
C ALA A 59 -2.95 -18.38 6.55
N GLU A 60 -3.91 -18.04 7.41
CA GLU A 60 -4.43 -18.98 8.41
C GLU A 60 -5.06 -20.22 7.78
N THR A 61 -5.79 -20.06 6.68
CA THR A 61 -6.38 -21.19 5.93
C THR A 61 -5.31 -22.07 5.32
N MET A 62 -4.29 -21.47 4.69
CA MET A 62 -3.16 -22.20 4.10
C MET A 62 -2.38 -22.98 5.16
N ASP A 63 -2.13 -22.39 6.33
CA ASP A 63 -1.43 -23.03 7.44
C ASP A 63 -2.21 -24.22 7.99
N LYS A 64 -3.53 -24.07 8.19
CA LYS A 64 -4.42 -25.17 8.60
C LYS A 64 -4.44 -26.34 7.61
N GLN A 65 -4.20 -26.06 6.33
CA GLN A 65 -4.11 -27.07 5.28
C GLN A 65 -2.69 -27.63 5.07
N GLY A 66 -1.72 -27.24 5.89
CA GLY A 66 -0.34 -27.71 5.78
C GLY A 66 0.39 -27.18 4.55
N MET A 67 -0.04 -26.05 3.99
CA MET A 67 0.53 -25.48 2.76
C MET A 67 1.80 -24.65 3.02
N PHE A 68 2.11 -24.36 4.27
CA PHE A 68 3.33 -23.67 4.67
C PHE A 68 4.40 -24.64 5.17
N LYS A 69 5.65 -24.28 4.86
CA LYS A 69 6.85 -24.91 5.40
C LYS A 69 7.48 -24.00 6.44
N GLU A 70 8.49 -24.48 7.16
CA GLU A 70 9.35 -23.61 7.96
C GLU A 70 9.93 -22.48 7.07
N PRO A 71 10.05 -21.24 7.58
CA PRO A 71 9.85 -20.85 8.98
C PRO A 71 8.39 -20.53 9.37
N TRP A 72 7.42 -20.67 8.47
CA TRP A 72 6.05 -20.12 8.61
C TRP A 72 5.04 -21.07 9.26
N ALA A 73 5.24 -22.38 9.10
CA ALA A 73 4.32 -23.42 9.56
C ALA A 73 3.94 -23.26 11.05
N GLY A 74 2.64 -23.26 11.35
CA GLY A 74 2.08 -23.16 12.70
C GLY A 74 2.26 -21.81 13.39
N LYS A 75 2.77 -20.78 12.69
CA LYS A 75 3.11 -19.47 13.28
C LYS A 75 2.27 -18.31 12.75
N THR A 76 1.30 -18.57 11.88
CA THR A 76 0.52 -17.54 11.16
C THR A 76 -0.10 -16.46 12.04
N GLN A 77 -0.59 -16.83 13.23
CA GLN A 77 -1.18 -15.88 14.19
C GLN A 77 -0.19 -14.85 14.76
N LYS A 78 1.11 -15.16 14.76
CA LYS A 78 2.17 -14.30 15.31
C LYS A 78 2.86 -13.43 14.25
N LEU A 79 2.55 -13.65 12.98
CA LEU A 79 3.20 -12.94 11.88
C LEU A 79 2.73 -11.48 11.82
N THR A 80 3.66 -10.57 11.55
CA THR A 80 3.29 -9.22 11.09
C THR A 80 2.62 -9.28 9.71
N MET A 81 1.95 -8.21 9.27
CA MET A 81 1.35 -8.22 7.91
C MET A 81 2.39 -8.38 6.80
N ALA A 82 3.60 -7.84 6.98
CA ALA A 82 4.70 -8.05 6.05
C ALA A 82 5.07 -9.55 5.96
N GLN A 83 5.24 -10.19 7.12
CA GLN A 83 5.50 -11.63 7.19
C GLN A 83 4.35 -12.49 6.66
N VAL A 84 3.10 -12.04 6.78
CA VAL A 84 1.96 -12.72 6.12
C VAL A 84 2.07 -12.68 4.61
N ALA A 85 2.40 -11.52 4.05
CA ALA A 85 2.58 -11.39 2.60
C ALA A 85 3.73 -12.30 2.12
N GLU A 86 4.86 -12.31 2.84
CA GLU A 86 6.00 -13.19 2.55
C GLU A 86 5.63 -14.68 2.67
N ALA A 87 4.94 -15.07 3.74
CA ALA A 87 4.52 -16.46 3.96
C ALA A 87 3.60 -16.94 2.83
N ILE A 88 2.59 -16.14 2.47
CA ILE A 88 1.70 -16.44 1.34
C ILE A 88 2.53 -16.62 0.06
N GLN A 89 3.34 -15.63 -0.30
CA GLN A 89 4.15 -15.65 -1.52
C GLN A 89 5.17 -16.79 -1.58
N SER A 90 5.61 -17.31 -0.43
CA SER A 90 6.55 -18.44 -0.36
C SER A 90 5.94 -19.77 -0.83
N SER A 91 4.61 -19.87 -0.91
CA SER A 91 3.95 -21.11 -1.31
C SER A 91 4.08 -21.33 -2.83
N PRO A 92 4.47 -22.54 -3.28
CA PRO A 92 4.66 -22.83 -4.70
C PRO A 92 3.34 -22.91 -5.50
N ILE A 93 2.18 -22.83 -4.83
CA ILE A 93 0.88 -22.90 -5.49
C ILE A 93 0.56 -21.64 -6.33
N TRP A 94 1.27 -20.55 -6.10
CA TRP A 94 1.04 -19.29 -6.80
C TRP A 94 1.75 -19.28 -8.14
N THR A 95 0.96 -19.22 -9.22
CA THR A 95 1.45 -19.15 -10.60
C THR A 95 1.06 -17.83 -11.25
N GLY A 96 1.89 -17.38 -12.19
CA GLY A 96 1.71 -16.20 -13.06
C GLY A 96 0.80 -15.09 -12.50
N PRO A 97 -0.50 -15.07 -12.88
CA PRO A 97 -1.42 -14.00 -12.47
C PRO A 97 -1.59 -13.83 -10.95
N ASN A 98 -1.58 -14.92 -10.17
CA ASN A 98 -1.75 -14.83 -8.72
C ASN A 98 -0.52 -14.22 -8.04
N LYS A 99 0.68 -14.57 -8.54
CA LYS A 99 1.92 -14.00 -8.03
C LYS A 99 1.97 -12.49 -8.31
N PHE A 100 1.62 -12.09 -9.53
CA PHE A 100 1.51 -10.68 -9.90
C PHE A 100 0.51 -9.91 -9.03
N ALA A 101 -0.67 -10.48 -8.74
CA ALA A 101 -1.65 -9.84 -7.86
C ALA A 101 -1.12 -9.64 -6.42
N LEU A 102 -0.41 -10.63 -5.87
CA LEU A 102 0.23 -10.51 -4.55
C LEU A 102 1.32 -9.43 -4.53
N GLU A 103 2.14 -9.35 -5.58
CA GLU A 103 3.16 -8.32 -5.76
C GLU A 103 2.54 -6.91 -5.85
N GLU A 104 1.45 -6.75 -6.62
CA GLU A 104 0.73 -5.47 -6.71
C GLU A 104 0.08 -5.07 -5.37
N ILE A 105 -0.50 -6.01 -4.61
CA ILE A 105 -1.04 -5.71 -3.27
C ILE A 105 0.07 -5.16 -2.36
N GLU A 106 1.27 -5.74 -2.41
CA GLU A 106 2.41 -5.27 -1.62
C GLU A 106 2.93 -3.91 -2.10
N LYS A 107 3.04 -3.72 -3.42
CA LYS A 107 3.45 -2.43 -4.03
C LYS A 107 2.57 -1.28 -3.56
N TYR A 108 1.25 -1.43 -3.63
CA TYR A 108 0.31 -0.37 -3.26
C TYR A 108 0.10 -0.22 -1.74
N ARG A 109 0.66 -1.12 -0.90
CA ARG A 109 0.73 -0.93 0.57
C ARG A 109 1.42 0.38 0.94
N ARG A 110 2.48 0.74 0.19
CA ARG A 110 3.20 2.02 0.34
C ARG A 110 2.28 3.21 0.11
N MET A 111 1.39 3.12 -0.88
CA MET A 111 0.41 4.16 -1.16
C MET A 111 -0.59 4.32 0.00
N ARG A 112 -1.10 3.20 0.54
CA ARG A 112 -1.94 3.26 1.76
C ARG A 112 -1.19 3.94 2.91
N ASN A 113 0.07 3.59 3.13
CA ASN A 113 0.86 4.16 4.22
C ASN A 113 1.02 5.68 4.04
N LEU A 114 1.24 6.15 2.81
CA LEU A 114 1.35 7.56 2.49
C LEU A 114 0.06 8.31 2.86
N VAL A 115 -1.10 7.84 2.36
CA VAL A 115 -2.38 8.54 2.60
C VAL A 115 -2.88 8.43 4.04
N ALA A 116 -2.45 7.41 4.79
CA ALA A 116 -2.94 7.16 6.15
C ALA A 116 -2.06 7.77 7.26
N HIS A 117 -0.77 8.00 7.00
CA HIS A 117 0.19 8.40 8.05
C HIS A 117 0.82 9.77 7.87
N PHE A 118 0.66 10.40 6.70
CA PHE A 118 1.23 11.71 6.42
C PHE A 118 0.16 12.79 6.59
N ILE A 119 0.56 13.99 7.02
CA ILE A 119 -0.31 15.16 6.86
C ILE A 119 -0.35 15.52 5.37
N VAL A 120 -1.43 16.13 4.91
CA VAL A 120 -1.62 16.42 3.49
C VAL A 120 -2.09 17.85 3.27
N ARG A 121 -1.61 18.45 2.19
CA ARG A 121 -2.02 19.75 1.65
C ARG A 121 -2.24 19.65 0.15
N ARG A 122 -3.17 20.45 -0.36
CA ARG A 122 -3.40 20.61 -1.80
C ARG A 122 -2.45 21.66 -2.35
N PHE A 123 -1.95 21.43 -3.56
CA PHE A 123 -1.24 22.47 -4.29
C PHE A 123 -2.20 23.64 -4.61
N PRO A 124 -1.74 24.91 -4.54
CA PRO A 124 -2.60 26.05 -4.80
C PRO A 124 -3.17 26.12 -6.22
N GLU A 125 -2.38 25.74 -7.22
CA GLU A 125 -2.72 25.91 -8.64
C GLU A 125 -2.79 24.58 -9.42
N ASP A 126 -2.64 23.45 -8.71
CA ASP A 126 -2.58 22.12 -9.33
C ASP A 126 -3.52 21.13 -8.62
N ASP A 127 -4.11 20.21 -9.40
CA ASP A 127 -4.85 19.06 -8.86
C ASP A 127 -3.89 17.98 -8.35
N ALA A 128 -3.12 18.34 -7.32
CA ALA A 128 -2.08 17.52 -6.73
C ALA A 128 -2.01 17.71 -5.21
N TYR A 129 -1.33 16.78 -4.55
CA TYR A 129 -1.13 16.76 -3.12
C TYR A 129 0.35 16.75 -2.76
N VAL A 130 0.67 17.43 -1.67
CA VAL A 130 1.91 17.20 -0.92
C VAL A 130 1.56 16.50 0.39
N PHE A 131 2.15 15.33 0.60
CA PHE A 131 2.09 14.55 1.83
C PHE A 131 3.38 14.81 2.60
N MET A 132 3.30 15.15 3.88
CA MET A 132 4.45 15.53 4.70
C MET A 132 4.47 14.75 6.02
N THR A 133 5.67 14.46 6.51
CA THR A 133 5.89 13.86 7.82
C THR A 133 7.25 14.27 8.40
N LYS A 134 7.38 14.19 9.73
CA LYS A 134 8.67 14.18 10.44
C LYS A 134 9.03 12.79 10.98
N SER A 135 8.16 11.80 10.80
CA SER A 135 8.38 10.43 11.24
C SER A 135 9.25 9.69 10.23
N ALA A 136 10.51 9.42 10.59
CA ALA A 136 11.41 8.57 9.80
C ALA A 136 10.87 7.14 9.63
N ILE A 137 10.08 6.66 10.60
CA ILE A 137 9.42 5.34 10.54
C ILE A 137 8.36 5.32 9.45
N ASP A 138 7.50 6.34 9.39
CA ASP A 138 6.45 6.41 8.36
C ASP A 138 7.04 6.68 6.98
N TYR A 139 8.12 7.48 6.91
CA TYR A 139 8.90 7.62 5.69
C TYR A 139 9.43 6.27 5.18
N ARG A 140 10.11 5.50 6.04
CA ARG A 140 10.61 4.18 5.68
C ARG A 140 9.52 3.21 5.22
N ARG A 141 8.32 3.30 5.81
CA ARG A 141 7.16 2.49 5.39
C ARG A 141 6.62 2.82 4.01
N VAL A 142 6.91 4.01 3.48
CA VAL A 142 6.52 4.43 2.13
C VAL A 142 7.64 4.22 1.13
N TYR A 143 8.87 4.65 1.46
CA TYR A 143 10.00 4.67 0.54
C TYR A 143 10.93 3.46 0.63
N GLY A 144 10.81 2.66 1.70
CA GLY A 144 11.64 1.48 1.94
C GLY A 144 12.99 1.77 2.61
N GLU A 145 13.37 3.05 2.72
CA GLU A 145 14.66 3.51 3.25
C GLU A 145 14.48 4.55 4.37
N LEU A 146 15.52 4.73 5.19
CA LEU A 146 15.56 5.81 6.16
C LEU A 146 15.92 7.12 5.45
N PRO A 147 15.45 8.28 5.93
CA PRO A 147 15.86 9.56 5.38
C PRO A 147 17.35 9.84 5.67
N ASP A 148 18.03 10.51 4.75
CA ASP A 148 19.46 10.83 4.86
C ASP A 148 19.80 11.89 5.93
N GLY A 149 18.79 12.59 6.46
CA GLY A 149 18.96 13.64 7.47
C GLY A 149 17.76 13.81 8.40
N ILE A 150 18.02 14.37 9.59
CA ILE A 150 17.03 14.52 10.68
C ILE A 150 16.23 15.84 10.61
N ASP A 151 16.79 16.87 10.00
CA ASP A 151 16.23 18.23 10.04
C ASP A 151 15.25 18.51 8.90
N ALA A 152 15.37 17.80 7.78
CA ALA A 152 14.50 18.00 6.63
C ALA A 152 13.04 17.56 6.89
N MET A 153 12.11 18.26 6.25
CA MET A 153 10.74 17.78 6.08
C MET A 153 10.76 16.60 5.11
N LEU A 154 10.15 15.49 5.50
CA LEU A 154 10.03 14.31 4.64
C LEU A 154 8.70 14.39 3.91
N TYR A 155 8.70 14.18 2.59
CA TYR A 155 7.49 14.41 1.81
C TYR A 155 7.36 13.52 0.58
N GLY A 156 6.12 13.40 0.11
CA GLY A 156 5.75 12.81 -1.18
C GLY A 156 4.79 13.71 -1.92
N VAL A 157 4.91 13.74 -3.25
CA VAL A 157 4.02 14.49 -4.13
C VAL A 157 3.25 13.50 -4.99
N LEU A 158 1.94 13.71 -5.15
CA LEU A 158 1.11 12.88 -6.02
C LEU A 158 0.09 13.72 -6.77
N ASP A 159 -0.12 13.35 -8.04
CA ASP A 159 -1.27 13.85 -8.79
C ASP A 159 -2.57 13.25 -8.23
N ALA A 160 -3.60 14.08 -8.12
CA ALA A 160 -4.88 13.62 -7.61
C ALA A 160 -5.53 12.59 -8.53
N GLU A 161 -5.35 12.73 -9.85
CA GLU A 161 -5.81 11.76 -10.85
C GLU A 161 -5.19 10.37 -10.65
N GLN A 162 -3.88 10.30 -10.36
CA GLN A 162 -3.22 9.02 -10.09
C GLN A 162 -3.86 8.31 -8.89
N LEU A 163 -4.21 9.08 -7.86
CA LEU A 163 -4.84 8.54 -6.66
C LEU A 163 -6.29 8.09 -6.91
N ARG A 164 -7.04 8.84 -7.72
CA ARG A 164 -8.39 8.42 -8.18
C ARG A 164 -8.31 7.13 -9.00
N GLY A 165 -7.35 7.06 -9.92
CA GLY A 165 -7.11 5.89 -10.79
C GLY A 165 -6.71 4.62 -10.04
N LEU A 166 -6.20 4.75 -8.81
CA LEU A 166 -5.84 3.63 -7.97
C LEU A 166 -7.06 2.87 -7.43
N VAL A 167 -8.16 3.56 -7.14
CA VAL A 167 -9.36 2.95 -6.54
C VAL A 167 -9.86 1.71 -7.31
N PRO A 168 -10.13 1.76 -8.63
CA PRO A 168 -10.58 0.59 -9.36
C PRO A 168 -9.56 -0.56 -9.37
N VAL A 169 -8.26 -0.26 -9.34
CA VAL A 169 -7.21 -1.28 -9.25
C VAL A 169 -7.28 -2.01 -7.91
N LEU A 170 -7.42 -1.27 -6.81
CA LEU A 170 -7.51 -1.85 -5.47
C LEU A 170 -8.81 -2.65 -5.28
N GLU A 171 -9.93 -2.17 -5.81
CA GLU A 171 -11.19 -2.92 -5.82
C GLU A 171 -11.06 -4.24 -6.60
N GLY A 172 -10.34 -4.23 -7.72
CA GLY A 172 -10.01 -5.42 -8.49
C GLY A 172 -9.17 -6.43 -7.69
N LEU A 173 -8.10 -5.95 -7.04
CA LEU A 173 -7.25 -6.78 -6.18
C LEU A 173 -8.03 -7.34 -4.97
N LEU A 174 -8.88 -6.54 -4.34
CA LEU A 174 -9.72 -6.98 -3.23
C LEU A 174 -10.69 -8.09 -3.67
N LYS A 175 -11.34 -7.91 -4.83
CA LYS A 175 -12.24 -8.92 -5.42
C LYS A 175 -11.49 -10.22 -5.72
N TRP A 176 -10.29 -10.12 -6.29
CA TRP A 176 -9.42 -11.27 -6.53
C TRP A 176 -9.05 -11.98 -5.21
N ALA A 177 -8.59 -11.24 -4.20
CA ALA A 177 -8.19 -11.79 -2.90
C ALA A 177 -9.36 -12.53 -2.22
N ALA A 178 -10.57 -11.96 -2.28
CA ALA A 178 -11.78 -12.58 -1.76
C ALA A 178 -12.13 -13.89 -2.50
N GLN A 179 -11.93 -13.93 -3.83
CA GLN A 179 -12.17 -15.14 -4.63
C GLN A 179 -11.17 -16.24 -4.26
N VAL A 180 -9.89 -15.91 -4.18
CA VAL A 180 -8.84 -16.87 -3.81
C VAL A 180 -9.08 -17.44 -2.41
N LEU A 181 -9.43 -16.61 -1.42
CA LEU A 181 -9.78 -17.10 -0.09
C LEU A 181 -10.95 -18.09 -0.12
N ARG A 182 -12.00 -17.81 -0.91
CA ARG A 182 -13.13 -18.72 -1.06
C ARG A 182 -12.69 -20.06 -1.64
N ASP A 183 -11.83 -20.05 -2.65
CA ASP A 183 -11.37 -21.26 -3.32
C ASP A 183 -10.45 -22.08 -2.40
N LEU A 184 -9.55 -21.43 -1.67
CA LEU A 184 -8.73 -22.08 -0.63
C LEU A 184 -9.57 -22.70 0.47
N SER A 185 -10.68 -22.07 0.86
CA SER A 185 -11.51 -22.55 1.97
C SER A 185 -12.40 -23.75 1.61
N ARG A 186 -12.41 -24.19 0.34
CA ARG A 186 -13.17 -25.37 -0.07
C ARG A 186 -12.41 -26.64 0.34
N PRO A 187 -13.08 -27.65 0.91
CA PRO A 187 -12.45 -28.94 1.18
C PRO A 187 -11.90 -29.54 -0.11
N ILE A 188 -10.64 -29.97 -0.11
CA ILE A 188 -10.11 -30.80 -1.18
C ILE A 188 -10.86 -32.14 -1.08
N SER A 189 -11.76 -32.42 -2.03
CA SER A 189 -12.39 -33.74 -2.13
C SER A 189 -11.29 -34.80 -2.15
N PRO A 190 -11.36 -35.86 -1.31
CA PRO A 190 -10.39 -36.93 -1.38
C PRO A 190 -10.44 -37.51 -2.79
N THR A 191 -9.32 -37.42 -3.51
CA THR A 191 -9.12 -38.20 -4.73
C THR A 191 -9.33 -39.66 -4.35
N ALA A 192 -10.40 -40.27 -4.88
CA ALA A 192 -10.63 -41.70 -4.75
C ALA A 192 -9.39 -42.43 -5.26
N GLY A 193 -8.79 -43.23 -4.38
CA GLY A 193 -7.65 -44.09 -4.70
C GLY A 193 -8.04 -45.25 -5.60
#